data_AF-A0A0T6AJQ4-F1
#
_entry.id   AF-A0A0T6AJQ4-F1
#
_cell.length_a   1.000
_cell.length_b   1.000
_cell.length_c   1.000
_cell.angle_alpha   90.00
_cell.angle_beta   90.00
_cell.angle_gamma   90.00
#
_symmetry.space_group_name_H-M   'P 1'
#
loop_
_entity.id
_entity.type
_entity.pdbx_description
1 polymer ?
#
loop_
_entity_poly.entity_id
_entity_poly.type
_entity_poly.pdbx_seq_one_letter_code
_entity_poly.pdbx_strand_id
1 'polypeptide(L)'
;MGEVLRAISALRKFCLTLPHAATPEEVRRLDRFERLREGAVPLNEEDLEALRTGLRQCWRSRDTQTLRQMAARIPAAFPERDRWLQSFVVAAREQSKSTARG
;
A
#
# COMPACT_ATOMS: atom_id res chain seq x y z
N MET A 1 1.94 34.82 14.65
CA MET A 1 1.86 33.79 13.58
C MET A 1 3.07 32.86 13.52
N GLY A 2 4.30 33.32 13.77
CA GLY A 2 5.51 32.47 13.67
C GLY A 2 5.59 31.29 14.67
N GLU A 3 5.13 31.46 15.91
CA GLU A 3 5.15 30.40 16.93
C GLU A 3 4.18 29.26 16.63
N VAL A 4 2.98 29.57 16.13
CA VAL A 4 1.97 28.58 15.75
C VAL A 4 2.49 27.69 14.62
N LEU A 5 3.14 28.29 13.61
CA LEU A 5 3.73 27.53 12.49
C LEU A 5 4.90 26.63 12.94
N ARG A 6 5.71 27.08 13.91
CA ARG A 6 6.75 26.25 14.53
C ARG A 6 6.16 25.09 15.32
N ALA A 7 5.12 25.32 16.12
CA ALA A 7 4.44 24.27 16.88
C ALA A 7 3.82 23.20 15.96
N ILE A 8 3.15 23.61 14.88
CA ILE A 8 2.59 22.69 13.87
C ILE A 8 3.72 21.87 13.21
N SER A 9 4.84 22.51 12.88
CA SER A 9 5.99 21.83 12.27
C SER A 9 6.65 20.84 13.21
N ALA A 10 6.78 21.18 14.50
CA ALA A 10 7.31 20.30 15.53
C ALA A 10 6.38 19.11 15.78
N LEU A 11 5.07 19.34 15.85
CA LEU A 11 4.07 18.28 15.98
C LEU A 11 4.13 17.34 14.78
N ARG A 12 4.21 17.87 13.55
CA ARG A 12 4.36 17.05 12.34
C ARG A 12 5.62 16.20 12.39
N LYS A 13 6.75 16.77 12.82
CA LYS A 13 8.03 16.06 12.93
C LYS A 13 7.97 14.96 14.00
N PHE A 14 7.32 15.25 15.12
CA PHE A 14 7.11 14.30 16.20
C PHE A 14 6.19 13.14 15.79
N CYS A 15 5.06 13.44 15.14
CA CYS A 15 4.16 12.42 14.59
C CYS A 15 4.84 11.53 13.54
N LEU A 16 5.83 12.05 12.80
CA LEU A 16 6.62 11.27 11.86
C LEU A 16 7.67 10.36 12.53
N THR A 17 8.09 10.68 13.76
CA THR A 17 9.04 9.87 14.54
C THR A 17 8.37 8.83 15.42
N LEU A 18 7.06 8.94 15.67
CA LEU A 18 6.34 7.95 16.45
C LEU A 18 6.22 6.63 15.67
N PRO A 19 6.43 5.47 16.32
CA PRO A 19 6.12 4.20 15.71
C PRO A 19 4.62 4.21 15.36
N HIS A 20 4.31 3.97 14.09
CA HIS A 20 2.94 3.93 13.61
C HIS A 20 2.20 2.79 14.30
N ALA A 21 1.34 3.13 15.27
CA ALA A 21 0.44 2.17 15.88
C ALA A 21 -0.74 1.95 14.94
N ALA A 22 -0.84 0.73 14.40
CA ALA A 22 -1.93 0.38 13.50
C ALA A 22 -3.27 0.55 14.21
N THR A 23 -4.21 1.26 13.58
CA THR A 23 -5.57 1.37 14.10
C THR A 23 -6.28 0.03 14.00
N PRO A 24 -7.31 -0.26 14.83
CA PRO A 24 -8.06 -1.52 14.75
C PRO A 24 -8.59 -1.82 13.35
N GLU A 25 -8.94 -0.76 12.62
CA GLU A 25 -9.45 -0.86 11.25
C GLU A 25 -8.33 -1.15 10.24
N GLU A 26 -7.13 -0.59 10.46
CA GLU A 26 -5.95 -0.93 9.67
C GLU A 26 -5.55 -2.39 9.87
N VAL A 27 -5.62 -2.89 11.11
CA VAL A 27 -5.38 -4.32 11.41
C VAL A 27 -6.38 -5.21 10.67
N ARG A 28 -7.68 -4.87 10.68
CA ARG A 28 -8.71 -5.62 9.92
C ARG A 28 -8.44 -5.60 8.40
N ARG A 29 -8.03 -4.46 7.86
CA ARG A 29 -7.67 -4.30 6.45
C ARG A 29 -6.43 -5.13 6.08
N LEU A 30 -5.43 -5.20 6.98
CA LEU A 30 -4.25 -6.03 6.79
C LEU A 30 -4.58 -7.52 6.86
N ASP A 31 -5.38 -7.96 7.84
CA ASP A 31 -5.86 -9.34 7.93
C ASP A 31 -6.63 -9.74 6.65
N ARG A 32 -7.49 -8.86 6.15
CA ARG A 32 -8.18 -9.06 4.87
C ARG A 32 -7.21 -9.17 3.70
N PHE A 33 -6.19 -8.31 3.65
CA PHE A 33 -5.15 -8.36 2.62
C PHE A 33 -4.36 -9.67 2.64
N GLU A 34 -3.98 -10.17 3.82
CA GLU A 34 -3.27 -11.45 3.94
C GLU A 34 -4.13 -12.59 3.39
N ARG A 35 -5.44 -12.63 3.68
CA ARG A 35 -6.35 -13.61 3.07
C ARG A 35 -6.45 -13.49 1.55
N LEU A 36 -6.44 -12.27 1.01
CA LEU A 36 -6.41 -12.06 -0.45
C LEU A 36 -5.09 -12.52 -1.07
N ARG A 37 -3.98 -12.37 -0.34
CA ARG A 37 -2.66 -12.87 -0.74
C ARG A 37 -2.65 -14.40 -0.79
N GLU A 38 -3.15 -15.06 0.24
CA GLU A 38 -3.10 -16.52 0.38
C GLU A 38 -4.18 -17.26 -0.43
N GLY A 39 -5.38 -16.69 -0.55
CA GLY A 39 -6.51 -17.32 -1.21
C GLY A 39 -6.73 -16.84 -2.64
N ALA A 40 -7.26 -17.70 -3.50
CA ALA A 40 -7.77 -17.33 -4.83
C ALA A 40 -9.16 -16.65 -4.75
N VAL A 41 -9.38 -15.80 -3.74
CA VAL A 41 -10.65 -15.10 -3.54
C VAL A 41 -10.78 -14.02 -4.62
N PRO A 42 -11.93 -13.91 -5.31
CA PRO A 42 -12.16 -12.84 -6.27
C PRO A 42 -12.11 -11.48 -5.55
N LEU A 43 -11.40 -10.53 -6.17
CA LEU A 43 -11.26 -9.18 -5.66
C LEU A 43 -12.56 -8.41 -5.88
N ASN A 44 -13.15 -7.92 -4.79
CA ASN A 44 -14.34 -7.09 -4.80
C ASN A 44 -14.00 -5.62 -4.49
N GLU A 45 -14.96 -4.71 -4.73
CA GLU A 45 -14.75 -3.28 -4.48
C GLU A 45 -14.46 -2.97 -3.01
N GLU A 46 -15.03 -3.75 -2.09
CA GLU A 46 -14.79 -3.62 -0.65
C GLU A 46 -13.33 -3.95 -0.27
N ASP A 47 -12.61 -4.68 -1.12
CA ASP A 47 -11.21 -5.05 -0.90
C ASP A 47 -10.23 -3.94 -1.33
N LEU A 48 -10.70 -2.86 -1.98
CA LEU A 48 -9.85 -1.75 -2.42
C LEU A 48 -9.03 -1.15 -1.28
N GLU A 49 -9.67 -0.84 -0.16
CA GLU A 49 -8.99 -0.22 0.98
C GLU A 49 -8.04 -1.21 1.67
N ALA A 50 -8.38 -2.52 1.68
CA ALA A 50 -7.48 -3.57 2.16
C ALA A 50 -6.23 -3.69 1.28
N LEU A 51 -6.39 -3.66 -0.06
CA LEU A 51 -5.28 -3.63 -1.01
C LEU A 51 -4.39 -2.41 -0.81
N ARG A 52 -4.97 -1.22 -0.67
CA ARG A 52 -4.17 0.01 -0.48
C ARG A 52 -3.35 -0.04 0.79
N THR A 53 -3.95 -0.48 1.89
CA THR A 53 -3.26 -0.63 3.17
C THR A 53 -2.16 -1.69 3.08
N GLY A 54 -2.47 -2.89 2.57
CA GLY A 54 -1.51 -3.99 2.46
C GLY A 54 -0.34 -3.69 1.53
N LEU A 55 -0.61 -3.15 0.34
CA LEU A 55 0.43 -2.77 -0.61
C LEU A 55 1.33 -1.66 -0.08
N ARG A 56 0.76 -0.68 0.64
CA ARG A 56 1.56 0.36 1.32
C ARG A 56 2.46 -0.25 2.39
N GLN A 57 1.97 -1.23 3.15
CA GLN A 57 2.76 -1.92 4.17
C GLN A 57 3.89 -2.75 3.55
N CYS A 58 3.62 -3.48 2.47
CA CYS A 58 4.63 -4.20 1.71
C CYS A 58 5.70 -3.25 1.13
N TRP A 59 5.30 -2.08 0.63
CA TRP A 59 6.23 -1.06 0.15
C TRP A 59 7.15 -0.53 1.25
N ARG A 60 6.60 -0.24 2.44
CA ARG A 60 7.38 0.17 3.62
C ARG A 60 8.35 -0.91 4.08
N SER A 61 7.93 -2.16 4.00
CA SER A 61 8.73 -3.33 4.41
C SER A 61 9.69 -3.82 3.32
N ARG A 62 9.71 -3.17 2.15
CA ARG A 62 10.48 -3.56 0.96
C ARG A 62 10.19 -4.99 0.45
N ASP A 63 8.98 -5.49 0.68
CA ASP A 63 8.55 -6.81 0.23
C ASP A 63 8.19 -6.77 -1.27
N THR A 64 9.21 -6.67 -2.12
CA THR A 64 9.02 -6.52 -3.58
C THR A 64 8.40 -7.75 -4.23
N GLN A 65 8.54 -8.94 -3.63
CA GLN A 65 7.95 -10.17 -4.14
C GLN A 65 6.43 -10.15 -4.02
N THR A 66 5.90 -9.83 -2.84
CA THR A 66 4.45 -9.73 -2.61
C THR A 66 3.84 -8.63 -3.49
N LEU A 67 4.53 -7.51 -3.65
CA LEU A 67 4.08 -6.42 -4.53
C LEU A 67 3.91 -6.89 -5.98
N ARG A 68 4.86 -7.65 -6.52
CA ARG A 68 4.77 -8.18 -7.90
C ARG A 68 3.66 -9.23 -8.04
N GLN A 69 3.55 -10.15 -7.08
CA GLN A 69 2.51 -11.18 -7.09
C GLN A 69 1.11 -10.54 -7.06
N MET A 70 0.91 -9.55 -6.19
CA MET A 70 -0.37 -8.84 -6.12
C MET A 70 -0.65 -8.00 -7.37
N ALA A 71 0.35 -7.32 -7.94
CA ALA A 71 0.17 -6.55 -9.17
C ALA A 71 -0.25 -7.40 -10.39
N ALA A 72 0.11 -8.68 -10.42
CA ALA A 72 -0.34 -9.63 -11.45
C ALA A 72 -1.79 -10.11 -11.24
N ARG A 73 -2.29 -10.08 -10.00
CA ARG A 73 -3.61 -10.59 -9.61
C ARG A 73 -4.71 -9.53 -9.58
N ILE A 74 -4.34 -8.25 -9.50
CA ILE A 74 -5.31 -7.14 -9.49
C ILE A 74 -6.01 -7.07 -10.86
N PRO A 75 -7.36 -7.17 -10.92
CA PRO A 75 -8.12 -7.03 -12.17
C PRO A 75 -7.95 -5.63 -12.74
N ALA A 76 -7.94 -5.49 -14.07
CA ALA A 76 -7.72 -4.20 -14.76
C ALA A 76 -8.74 -3.11 -14.37
N ALA A 77 -9.96 -3.49 -13.97
CA ALA A 77 -11.01 -2.56 -13.53
C ALA A 77 -10.64 -1.74 -12.28
N PHE A 78 -9.73 -2.25 -11.43
CA PHE A 78 -9.31 -1.58 -10.19
C PHE A 78 -8.36 -0.40 -10.43
N PRO A 79 -7.24 -0.54 -11.17
CA PRO A 79 -6.35 0.58 -11.49
C PRO A 79 -7.02 1.64 -12.38
N GLU A 80 -8.07 1.32 -13.14
CA GLU A 80 -8.85 2.34 -13.86
C GLU A 80 -9.65 3.26 -12.91
N ARG A 81 -10.04 2.74 -11.75
CA ARG A 81 -10.83 3.46 -10.74
C ARG A 81 -9.98 4.16 -9.68
N ASP A 82 -8.76 3.69 -9.42
CA ASP A 82 -7.87 4.29 -8.42
C ASP A 82 -6.48 4.58 -8.98
N ARG A 83 -6.16 5.87 -9.08
CA ARG A 83 -4.88 6.38 -9.62
C ARG A 83 -3.68 5.92 -8.81
N TRP A 84 -3.84 5.69 -7.51
CA TRP A 84 -2.75 5.21 -6.65
C TRP A 84 -2.42 3.75 -6.96
N LEU A 85 -3.43 2.88 -7.09
CA LEU A 85 -3.28 1.50 -7.53
C LEU A 85 -2.75 1.40 -8.96
N GLN A 86 -3.17 2.29 -9.85
CA GLN A 86 -2.61 2.38 -11.20
C GLN A 86 -1.10 2.62 -11.17
N SER A 87 -0.68 3.64 -10.41
CA SER A 87 0.73 4.01 -10.26
C SER A 87 1.53 2.85 -9.65
N PHE A 88 0.94 2.16 -8.68
CA PHE A 88 1.52 0.99 -8.05
C PHE A 88 1.74 -0.17 -9.04
N VAL A 89 0.72 -0.55 -9.80
CA VAL A 89 0.80 -1.67 -10.76
C VAL A 89 1.84 -1.38 -11.85
N VAL A 90 1.91 -0.12 -12.33
CA VAL A 90 2.93 0.30 -13.30
C VAL A 90 4.33 0.16 -12.69
N ALA A 91 4.57 0.72 -11.51
CA ALA A 91 5.87 0.65 -10.84
C ALA A 91 6.32 -0.79 -10.52
N ALA A 92 5.38 -1.66 -10.12
CA ALA A 92 5.66 -3.07 -9.87
C ALA A 92 6.05 -3.83 -11.15
N ARG A 93 5.40 -3.51 -12.28
CA ARG A 93 5.71 -4.10 -13.60
C ARG A 93 7.05 -3.62 -14.15
N GLU A 94 7.38 -2.33 -14.00
CA GLU A 94 8.67 -1.79 -14.45
C GLU A 94 9.84 -2.39 -13.69
N GLN A 95 9.74 -2.52 -12.36
CA GLN A 95 10.77 -3.20 -11.56
C GLN A 95 10.97 -4.67 -11.93
N SER A 96 9.91 -5.34 -12.38
CA SER A 96 10.01 -6.74 -12.82
C SER A 96 10.81 -6.86 -14.13
N LYS A 97 10.69 -5.87 -15.03
CA LYS A 97 11.48 -5.80 -16.28
C LYS A 97 12.96 -5.51 -16.01
N SER A 98 13.28 -4.70 -15.02
CA SER A 98 14.68 -4.39 -14.65
C SER A 98 15.39 -5.58 -14.00
N THR A 99 14.69 -6.39 -13.19
CA THR A 99 15.28 -7.61 -12.59
C THR A 99 15.49 -8.73 -13.62
N ALA A 100 14.66 -8.82 -14.67
CA ALA A 100 14.79 -9.86 -15.71
C ALA A 100 15.88 -9.58 -16.76
N ARG A 101 16.55 -8.42 -16.69
CA ARG A 101 17.52 -7.96 -17.69
C ARG A 101 18.94 -7.82 -17.13
N GLY A 102 19.19 -8.37 -15.94
CA GLY A 102 20.49 -8.40 -15.25
C GLY A 102 20.99 -9.82 -15.06
#